data_AF-S4GP95-F1
#
_entry.id   AF-S4GP95-F1
#
_cell.length_a   1.000
_cell.length_b   1.000
_cell.length_c   1.000
_cell.angle_alpha   90.00
_cell.angle_beta   90.00
_cell.angle_gamma   90.00
#
_symmetry.space_group_name_H-M   'P 1'
#
loop_
_entity.id
_entity.type
_entity.pdbx_description
1 polymer ?
#
loop_
_entity_poly.entity_id
_entity_poly.type
_entity_poly.pdbx_seq_one_letter_code
_entity_poly.pdbx_strand_id
1 'polypeptide(L)'
;MNAVDEFSRTRVTLGFAAQQYGFEVIPSFASGITITSLACDVRNVKPGCLFIPANRVDKRQLEAARDAGAYAAMVTPEFRSEAMSVGIPLLVSSNNPVTLGKLACDVNNDPSSFIATFAVAGDDDDEVYANVIRLADFLHMLGNPIGVISAAGSNSLQRELDLEYPLGIVDIQHNLSVCVEDGAAAVVIALNSATLKKDALQSVNIDVLGVESNNALAMAGSLDLYKSDSSSQAIEHSGGDLVYDSSFANSKDKSQASGTLEAKSKVDANSEDSQDSHESKSKESSESLIYSNKKDDSKIDYKNDSKIDESSIKSARPVMSFYNLQQRYGFISHERSYCVMRSRESDELAALADQIGGKSVSKHLSLSIAMVLAAGVRRGTIKSALRVSHELK
;
A
#
# COMPACT_ATOMS: atom_id res chain seq x y z
N MET A 1 14.78 38.35 -8.90
CA MET A 1 15.09 36.91 -8.98
C MET A 1 13.76 36.22 -9.18
N ASN A 2 13.57 35.57 -10.34
CA ASN A 2 12.29 35.01 -10.75
C ASN A 2 12.00 33.74 -9.94
N ALA A 3 10.78 33.64 -9.43
CA ALA A 3 10.21 32.47 -8.78
C ALA A 3 9.91 31.35 -9.80
N VAL A 4 10.97 30.81 -10.41
CA VAL A 4 10.93 29.65 -11.32
C VAL A 4 12.10 28.72 -10.99
N ASP A 5 12.34 28.48 -9.70
CA ASP A 5 13.26 27.45 -9.25
C ASP A 5 12.49 26.47 -8.35
N GLU A 6 12.84 25.18 -8.46
CA GLU A 6 12.35 24.01 -7.69
C GLU A 6 11.27 23.08 -8.29
N PHE A 7 11.11 23.03 -9.62
CA PHE A 7 10.79 21.75 -10.28
C PHE A 7 11.89 21.41 -11.29
N SER A 8 13.15 21.39 -10.84
CA SER A 8 14.22 20.82 -11.66
C SER A 8 14.01 19.30 -11.70
N ARG A 9 13.21 18.81 -12.64
CA ARG A 9 13.13 17.38 -12.94
C ARG A 9 14.56 16.89 -13.14
N THR A 10 15.04 15.97 -12.29
CA THR A 10 16.39 15.44 -12.43
C THR A 10 16.52 14.85 -13.82
N ARG A 11 17.35 15.47 -14.65
CA ARG A 11 17.52 15.05 -16.03
C ARG A 11 18.30 13.74 -16.04
N VAL A 12 17.60 12.62 -16.20
CA VAL A 12 18.24 11.30 -16.28
C VAL A 12 18.91 11.14 -17.64
N THR A 13 20.23 11.09 -17.62
CA THR A 13 21.07 10.78 -18.79
C THR A 13 21.73 9.42 -18.65
N LEU A 14 22.26 8.88 -19.76
CA LEU A 14 23.08 7.66 -19.69
C LEU A 14 24.30 7.84 -18.76
N GLY A 15 24.94 9.00 -18.80
CA GLY A 15 26.06 9.34 -17.93
C GLY A 15 25.66 9.43 -16.45
N PHE A 16 24.49 10.01 -16.16
CA PHE A 16 23.93 10.01 -14.81
C PHE A 16 23.69 8.59 -14.30
N ALA A 17 23.05 7.74 -15.12
CA ALA A 17 22.79 6.35 -14.76
C ALA A 17 24.10 5.57 -14.51
N ALA A 18 25.12 5.81 -15.32
CA ALA A 18 26.46 5.23 -15.14
C ALA A 18 27.12 5.65 -13.83
N GLN A 19 27.10 6.95 -13.53
CA GLN A 19 27.71 7.49 -12.32
C GLN A 19 27.00 7.04 -11.04
N GLN A 20 25.67 7.04 -11.06
CA GLN A 20 24.85 6.79 -9.86
C GLN A 20 24.67 5.29 -9.58
N TYR A 21 24.59 4.47 -10.63
CA TYR A 21 24.27 3.04 -10.51
C TYR A 21 25.41 2.10 -10.87
N GLY A 22 26.56 2.63 -11.29
CA GLY A 22 27.72 1.82 -11.68
C GLY A 22 27.53 1.12 -13.04
N PHE A 23 26.68 1.65 -13.90
CA PHE A 23 26.53 1.16 -15.27
C PHE A 23 27.69 1.65 -16.15
N GLU A 24 27.89 1.02 -17.30
CA GLU A 24 28.85 1.48 -18.31
C GLU A 24 28.12 1.95 -19.58
N VAL A 25 28.55 3.08 -20.13
CA VAL A 25 27.96 3.66 -21.35
C VAL A 25 28.86 3.40 -22.54
N ILE A 26 28.28 2.86 -23.62
CA ILE A 26 29.00 2.58 -24.86
C ILE A 26 28.19 3.14 -26.04
N PRO A 27 28.79 3.96 -26.90
CA PRO A 27 30.11 4.57 -26.78
C PRO A 27 30.12 5.69 -25.72
N SER A 28 31.29 6.03 -25.16
CA SER A 28 31.41 6.99 -24.04
C SER A 28 30.84 8.38 -24.35
N PHE A 29 30.89 8.83 -25.60
CA PHE A 29 30.31 10.12 -26.02
C PHE A 29 28.77 10.15 -25.90
N ALA A 30 28.10 9.00 -25.81
CA ALA A 30 26.66 8.89 -25.63
C ALA A 30 26.20 9.26 -24.22
N SER A 31 27.12 9.55 -23.28
CA SER A 31 26.80 9.90 -21.89
C SER A 31 25.82 11.07 -21.75
N GLY A 32 25.78 12.00 -22.71
CA GLY A 32 24.86 13.14 -22.73
C GLY A 32 23.43 12.83 -23.19
N ILE A 33 23.16 11.61 -23.69
CA ILE A 33 21.82 11.22 -24.15
C ILE A 33 20.87 11.17 -22.96
N THR A 34 19.72 11.82 -23.11
CA THR A 34 18.67 11.89 -22.08
C THR A 34 17.65 10.80 -22.31
N ILE A 35 17.28 10.13 -21.22
CA ILE A 35 16.24 9.11 -21.20
C ILE A 35 15.01 9.75 -20.58
N THR A 36 13.88 9.67 -21.27
CA THR A 36 12.61 10.23 -20.80
C THR A 36 11.57 9.16 -20.47
N SER A 37 11.83 7.91 -20.86
CA SER A 37 10.96 6.76 -20.59
C SER A 37 11.75 5.46 -20.66
N LEU A 38 11.17 4.39 -20.12
CA LEU A 38 11.71 3.04 -20.15
C LEU A 38 10.69 2.11 -20.82
N ALA A 39 11.15 1.10 -21.55
CA ALA A 39 10.26 0.10 -22.15
C ALA A 39 10.91 -1.28 -22.11
N CYS A 40 10.13 -2.27 -21.70
CA CYS A 40 10.55 -3.66 -21.62
C CYS A 40 10.18 -4.49 -22.87
N ASP A 41 9.23 -3.99 -23.66
CA ASP A 41 8.76 -4.58 -24.90
C ASP A 41 8.99 -3.59 -26.05
N VAL A 42 9.44 -4.11 -27.20
CA VAL A 42 9.65 -3.35 -28.42
C VAL A 42 8.35 -2.65 -28.87
N ARG A 43 7.19 -3.27 -28.65
CA ARG A 43 5.87 -2.68 -28.98
C ARG A 43 5.59 -1.38 -28.24
N ASN A 44 6.21 -1.20 -27.07
CA ASN A 44 6.02 -0.04 -26.20
C ASN A 44 7.14 1.00 -26.36
N VAL A 45 8.13 0.76 -27.22
CA VAL A 45 9.22 1.71 -27.47
C VAL A 45 8.68 2.97 -28.12
N LYS A 46 9.10 4.11 -27.58
CA LYS A 46 8.81 5.45 -28.09
C LYS A 46 10.13 6.24 -28.18
N PRO A 47 10.23 7.28 -29.02
CA PRO A 47 11.38 8.18 -29.02
C PRO A 47 11.71 8.70 -27.60
N GLY A 48 12.99 8.68 -27.23
CA GLY A 48 13.44 9.04 -25.87
C GLY A 48 13.50 7.88 -24.88
N CYS A 49 13.12 6.67 -25.31
CA CYS A 49 13.11 5.49 -24.48
C CYS A 49 14.49 4.83 -24.36
N LEU A 50 14.81 4.33 -23.15
CA LEU A 50 15.80 3.28 -22.94
C LEU A 50 15.10 1.92 -22.98
N PHE A 51 15.44 1.10 -23.97
CA PHE A 51 14.92 -0.26 -24.08
C PHE A 51 15.62 -1.20 -23.09
N ILE A 52 14.85 -1.93 -22.28
CA ILE A 52 15.35 -2.82 -21.22
C ILE A 52 14.75 -4.21 -21.44
N PRO A 53 15.45 -5.12 -22.10
CA PRO A 53 14.93 -6.46 -22.36
C PRO A 53 14.49 -7.16 -21.06
N ALA A 54 13.21 -7.52 -20.95
CA ALA A 54 12.69 -8.22 -19.77
C ALA A 54 13.25 -9.65 -19.62
N ASN A 55 13.62 -10.26 -20.75
CA ASN A 55 14.13 -11.62 -20.84
C ASN A 55 15.55 -11.59 -21.42
N ARG A 56 16.08 -12.77 -21.78
CA ARG A 56 17.37 -12.90 -22.44
C ARG A 56 17.47 -11.93 -23.63
N VAL A 57 18.55 -11.16 -23.66
CA VAL A 57 18.82 -10.20 -24.73
C VAL A 57 19.00 -10.94 -26.05
N ASP A 58 18.24 -10.53 -27.07
CA ASP A 58 18.37 -10.98 -28.45
C ASP A 58 18.76 -9.79 -29.33
N LYS A 59 19.73 -9.99 -30.22
CA LYS A 59 20.17 -8.99 -31.20
C LYS A 59 19.00 -8.47 -32.03
N ARG A 60 18.07 -9.34 -32.44
CA ARG A 60 16.90 -8.94 -33.24
C ARG A 60 15.98 -7.99 -32.47
N GLN A 61 15.83 -8.19 -31.16
CA GLN A 61 15.04 -7.29 -30.32
C GLN A 61 15.71 -5.91 -30.19
N LEU A 62 17.04 -5.87 -30.07
CA LEU A 62 17.78 -4.61 -30.05
C LEU A 62 17.69 -3.85 -31.37
N GLU A 63 17.77 -4.56 -32.50
CA GLU A 63 17.57 -3.98 -33.85
C GLU A 63 16.15 -3.43 -33.99
N ALA A 64 15.13 -4.19 -33.58
CA ALA A 64 13.75 -3.75 -33.63
C ALA A 64 13.48 -2.56 -32.68
N ALA A 65 14.07 -2.53 -31.49
CA ALA A 65 13.97 -1.40 -30.57
C ALA A 65 14.64 -0.14 -31.13
N ARG A 66 15.81 -0.28 -31.77
CA ARG A 66 16.47 0.81 -32.50
C ARG A 66 15.57 1.35 -33.60
N ASP A 67 15.01 0.46 -34.41
CA ASP A 67 14.15 0.85 -35.54
C ASP A 67 12.82 1.47 -35.07
N ALA A 68 12.34 1.09 -33.89
CA ALA A 68 11.21 1.73 -33.21
C ALA A 68 11.56 3.09 -32.55
N GLY A 69 12.84 3.50 -32.56
CA GLY A 69 13.28 4.82 -32.09
C GLY A 69 13.80 4.86 -30.66
N ALA A 70 14.20 3.72 -30.07
CA ALA A 70 14.90 3.72 -28.79
C ALA A 70 16.21 4.51 -28.88
N TYR A 71 16.50 5.32 -27.87
CA TYR A 71 17.72 6.14 -27.81
C TYR A 71 18.92 5.35 -27.32
N ALA A 72 18.67 4.32 -26.52
CA ALA A 72 19.65 3.41 -26.00
C ALA A 72 18.99 2.07 -25.66
N ALA A 73 19.82 1.05 -25.45
CA ALA A 73 19.37 -0.23 -24.90
C ALA A 73 20.25 -0.69 -23.73
N MET A 74 19.63 -1.29 -22.73
CA MET A 74 20.33 -1.94 -21.63
C MET A 74 20.71 -3.36 -22.04
N VAL A 75 21.95 -3.77 -21.76
CA VAL A 75 22.45 -5.12 -22.05
C VAL A 75 23.30 -5.64 -20.91
N THR A 76 23.38 -6.96 -20.77
CA THR A 76 24.26 -7.57 -19.78
C THR A 76 25.73 -7.54 -20.26
N PRO A 77 26.71 -7.57 -19.33
CA PRO A 77 28.13 -7.52 -19.70
C PRO A 77 28.55 -8.63 -20.67
N GLU A 78 27.92 -9.80 -20.59
CA GLU A 78 28.23 -10.96 -21.43
C GLU A 78 27.78 -10.76 -22.88
N PHE A 79 26.72 -9.96 -23.10
CA PHE A 79 26.15 -9.72 -24.43
C PHE A 79 26.70 -8.44 -25.10
N ARG A 80 27.57 -7.69 -24.40
CA ARG A 80 28.17 -6.44 -24.86
C ARG A 80 28.71 -6.52 -26.30
N SER A 81 29.57 -7.50 -26.58
CA SER A 81 30.27 -7.60 -27.86
C SER A 81 29.32 -7.79 -29.05
N GLU A 82 28.26 -8.57 -28.85
CA GLU A 82 27.27 -8.83 -29.88
C GLU A 82 26.36 -7.61 -30.12
N ALA A 83 25.93 -6.96 -29.03
CA ALA A 83 25.08 -5.77 -29.08
C ALA A 83 25.75 -4.56 -29.75
N MET A 84 27.09 -4.42 -29.66
CA MET A 84 27.80 -3.31 -30.32
C MET A 84 27.58 -3.28 -31.85
N SER A 85 27.30 -4.43 -32.47
CA SER A 85 27.03 -4.51 -33.91
C SER A 85 25.66 -3.94 -34.32
N VAL A 86 24.76 -3.66 -33.37
CA VAL A 86 23.41 -3.13 -33.62
C VAL A 86 23.44 -1.62 -33.94
N GLY A 87 24.45 -0.90 -33.47
CA GLY A 87 24.61 0.54 -33.72
C GLY A 87 23.68 1.44 -32.91
N ILE A 88 23.11 0.94 -31.80
CA ILE A 88 22.39 1.74 -30.79
C ILE A 88 23.31 1.93 -29.57
N PRO A 89 23.31 3.11 -28.90
CA PRO A 89 23.99 3.28 -27.62
C PRO A 89 23.57 2.22 -26.60
N LEU A 90 24.53 1.70 -25.86
CA LEU A 90 24.35 0.64 -24.89
C LEU A 90 24.61 1.14 -23.48
N LEU A 91 23.75 0.73 -22.56
CA LEU A 91 23.94 0.84 -21.12
C LEU A 91 24.22 -0.57 -20.59
N VAL A 92 25.49 -0.87 -20.31
CA VAL A 92 25.90 -2.18 -19.82
C VAL A 92 25.68 -2.24 -18.32
N SER A 93 24.87 -3.21 -17.88
CA SER A 93 24.52 -3.40 -16.48
C SER A 93 24.23 -4.86 -16.16
N SER A 94 24.48 -5.28 -14.93
CA SER A 94 23.95 -6.57 -14.44
C SER A 94 22.44 -6.48 -14.27
N ASN A 95 21.73 -7.60 -14.41
CA ASN A 95 20.27 -7.65 -14.28
C ASN A 95 19.84 -7.58 -12.80
N ASN A 96 20.20 -6.50 -12.11
CA ASN A 96 19.87 -6.27 -10.70
C ASN A 96 18.56 -5.47 -10.58
N PRO A 97 17.48 -6.06 -10.03
CA PRO A 97 16.18 -5.41 -9.93
C PRO A 97 16.20 -4.16 -9.04
N VAL A 98 17.08 -4.10 -8.04
CA VAL A 98 17.18 -2.94 -7.12
C VAL A 98 17.70 -1.71 -7.86
N THR A 99 18.74 -1.87 -8.68
CA THR A 99 19.29 -0.75 -9.47
C THR A 99 18.36 -0.35 -10.60
N LEU A 100 17.64 -1.31 -11.18
CA LEU A 100 16.61 -1.04 -12.18
C LEU A 100 15.43 -0.27 -11.57
N GLY A 101 15.01 -0.63 -10.35
CA GLY A 101 14.00 0.09 -9.58
C GLY A 101 14.37 1.54 -9.35
N LYS A 102 15.61 1.80 -8.91
CA LYS A 102 16.12 3.16 -8.70
C LYS A 102 16.18 3.97 -10.00
N LEU A 103 16.69 3.39 -11.08
CA LEU A 103 16.68 4.04 -12.40
C LEU A 103 15.27 4.39 -12.85
N ALA A 104 14.32 3.45 -12.73
CA ALA A 104 12.93 3.66 -13.11
C ALA A 104 12.24 4.72 -12.24
N CYS A 105 12.53 4.73 -10.93
CA CYS A 105 12.10 5.76 -10.00
C CYS A 105 12.62 7.14 -10.41
N ASP A 106 13.91 7.30 -10.69
CA ASP A 106 14.49 8.58 -11.13
C ASP A 106 13.92 9.07 -12.47
N VAL A 107 13.76 8.18 -13.46
CA VAL A 107 13.17 8.53 -14.76
C VAL A 107 11.73 9.03 -14.60
N ASN A 108 10.98 8.42 -13.69
CA ASN A 108 9.60 8.79 -13.38
C ASN A 108 9.48 9.84 -12.26
N ASN A 109 10.60 10.41 -11.80
CA ASN A 109 10.66 11.44 -10.77
C ASN A 109 10.01 11.02 -9.44
N ASP A 110 10.39 9.84 -8.92
CA ASP A 110 9.92 9.25 -7.66
C ASP A 110 8.41 9.40 -7.42
N PRO A 111 7.57 8.74 -8.24
CA PRO A 111 6.13 8.98 -8.23
C PRO A 111 5.48 8.63 -6.89
N SER A 112 6.01 7.63 -6.17
CA SER A 112 5.47 7.21 -4.87
C SER A 112 5.68 8.23 -3.74
N SER A 113 6.51 9.25 -3.96
CA SER A 113 6.64 10.37 -3.02
C SER A 113 5.52 11.41 -3.15
N PHE A 114 4.77 11.40 -4.27
CA PHE A 114 3.73 12.38 -4.59
C PHE A 114 2.30 11.83 -4.43
N ILE A 115 2.14 10.53 -4.24
CA ILE A 115 0.83 9.87 -4.16
C ILE A 115 0.81 8.86 -3.02
N ALA A 116 -0.31 8.79 -2.29
CA ALA A 116 -0.45 7.80 -1.22
C ALA A 116 -0.63 6.39 -1.81
N THR A 117 0.20 5.45 -1.39
CA THR A 117 0.20 4.09 -1.95
C THR A 117 -0.41 3.08 -0.97
N PHE A 118 -1.57 2.57 -1.36
CA PHE A 118 -2.26 1.50 -0.66
C PHE A 118 -2.04 0.19 -1.38
N ALA A 119 -1.76 -0.86 -0.62
CA ALA A 119 -1.50 -2.18 -1.12
C ALA A 119 -2.40 -3.19 -0.41
N VAL A 120 -2.99 -4.12 -1.15
CA VAL A 120 -3.86 -5.16 -0.60
C VAL A 120 -3.29 -6.52 -0.97
N ALA A 121 -2.97 -7.33 0.04
CA ALA A 121 -2.48 -8.68 -0.12
C ALA A 121 -3.42 -9.68 0.56
N GLY A 122 -3.44 -10.91 0.07
CA GLY A 122 -4.25 -11.98 0.63
C GLY A 122 -3.95 -13.33 -0.02
N ASP A 123 -4.49 -14.39 0.57
CA ASP A 123 -4.28 -15.78 0.09
C ASP A 123 -5.18 -16.15 -1.10
N ASP A 124 -6.22 -15.36 -1.37
CA ASP A 124 -7.22 -15.57 -2.42
C ASP A 124 -7.29 -14.34 -3.32
N ASP A 125 -7.08 -14.53 -4.62
CA ASP A 125 -7.03 -13.44 -5.60
C ASP A 125 -8.39 -12.74 -5.74
N ASP A 126 -9.49 -13.48 -5.64
CA ASP A 126 -10.84 -12.91 -5.76
C ASP A 126 -11.15 -11.97 -4.58
N GLU A 127 -10.76 -12.37 -3.37
CA GLU A 127 -10.93 -11.55 -2.18
C GLU A 127 -9.98 -10.33 -2.20
N VAL A 128 -8.74 -10.48 -2.71
CA VAL A 128 -7.84 -9.35 -2.95
C VAL A 128 -8.47 -8.33 -3.89
N TYR A 129 -9.03 -8.77 -5.01
CA TYR A 129 -9.69 -7.86 -5.96
C TYR A 129 -10.92 -7.19 -5.36
N ALA A 130 -11.75 -7.93 -4.63
CA ALA A 130 -12.89 -7.36 -3.92
C ALA A 130 -12.45 -6.29 -2.91
N ASN A 131 -11.40 -6.55 -2.13
CA ASN A 131 -10.85 -5.59 -1.19
C ASN A 131 -10.27 -4.34 -1.87
N VAL A 132 -9.56 -4.49 -2.99
CA VAL A 132 -9.03 -3.36 -3.76
C VAL A 132 -10.15 -2.44 -4.25
N ILE A 133 -11.21 -3.01 -4.85
CA ILE A 133 -12.36 -2.24 -5.34
C ILE A 133 -13.04 -1.52 -4.16
N ARG A 134 -13.30 -2.23 -3.06
CA ARG A 134 -13.98 -1.65 -1.90
C ARG A 134 -13.18 -0.55 -1.22
N LEU A 135 -11.86 -0.72 -1.13
CA LEU A 135 -10.98 0.32 -0.61
C LEU A 135 -10.97 1.55 -1.51
N ALA A 136 -10.88 1.36 -2.83
CA ALA A 136 -10.92 2.44 -3.79
C ALA A 136 -12.26 3.22 -3.72
N ASP A 137 -13.40 2.53 -3.73
CA ASP A 137 -14.70 3.16 -3.57
C ASP A 137 -14.80 3.93 -2.25
N PHE A 138 -14.29 3.35 -1.16
CA PHE A 138 -14.34 3.97 0.17
C PHE A 138 -13.47 5.22 0.27
N LEU A 139 -12.24 5.17 -0.24
CA LEU A 139 -11.37 6.34 -0.35
C LEU A 139 -12.00 7.41 -1.24
N HIS A 140 -12.73 7.01 -2.29
CA HIS A 140 -13.38 7.94 -3.22
C HIS A 140 -14.54 8.67 -2.55
N MET A 141 -15.35 7.94 -1.77
CA MET A 141 -16.42 8.52 -0.94
C MET A 141 -15.88 9.51 0.10
N LEU A 142 -14.63 9.34 0.54
CA LEU A 142 -13.94 10.29 1.42
C LEU A 142 -13.44 11.55 0.68
N GLY A 143 -13.69 11.64 -0.63
CA GLY A 143 -13.34 12.80 -1.47
C GLY A 143 -11.95 12.73 -2.10
N ASN A 144 -11.31 11.56 -2.09
CA ASN A 144 -9.97 11.41 -2.69
C ASN A 144 -10.09 10.99 -4.18
N PRO A 145 -9.38 11.66 -5.11
CA PRO A 145 -9.16 11.12 -6.45
C PRO A 145 -8.21 9.92 -6.36
N ILE A 146 -8.57 8.80 -6.98
CA ILE A 146 -7.87 7.52 -6.78
C ILE A 146 -7.54 6.86 -8.11
N GLY A 147 -6.37 6.23 -8.19
CA GLY A 147 -6.07 5.23 -9.20
C GLY A 147 -6.14 3.81 -8.63
N VAL A 148 -6.42 2.84 -9.47
CA VAL A 148 -6.41 1.42 -9.14
C VAL A 148 -5.47 0.68 -10.08
N ILE A 149 -4.59 -0.15 -9.51
CA ILE A 149 -3.73 -1.06 -10.25
C ILE A 149 -4.06 -2.49 -9.85
N SER A 150 -4.79 -3.19 -10.70
CA SER A 150 -5.25 -4.56 -10.51
C SER A 150 -5.42 -5.27 -11.85
N ALA A 151 -5.08 -6.55 -11.93
CA ALA A 151 -5.35 -7.37 -13.11
C ALA A 151 -6.86 -7.57 -13.39
N ALA A 152 -7.72 -7.31 -12.40
CA ALA A 152 -9.18 -7.30 -12.59
C ALA A 152 -9.69 -6.01 -13.28
N GLY A 153 -8.82 -5.02 -13.50
CA GLY A 153 -9.15 -3.73 -14.09
C GLY A 153 -8.36 -2.62 -13.41
N SER A 154 -7.80 -1.72 -14.22
CA SER A 154 -7.02 -0.58 -13.72
C SER A 154 -7.50 0.72 -14.29
N ASN A 155 -7.42 1.75 -13.45
CA ASN A 155 -7.84 3.08 -13.80
C ASN A 155 -6.96 4.13 -13.11
N SER A 156 -6.96 5.31 -13.70
CA SER A 156 -6.48 6.54 -13.10
C SER A 156 -7.67 7.48 -13.06
N LEU A 157 -8.22 7.70 -11.87
CA LEU A 157 -9.49 8.38 -11.66
C LEU A 157 -10.61 7.70 -12.49
N GLN A 158 -11.11 8.37 -13.52
CA GLN A 158 -12.19 7.88 -14.39
C GLN A 158 -11.67 7.24 -15.68
N ARG A 159 -10.36 7.33 -15.95
CA ARG A 159 -9.75 6.83 -17.17
C ARG A 159 -9.26 5.41 -16.96
N GLU A 160 -9.72 4.48 -17.81
CA GLU A 160 -9.20 3.11 -17.82
C GLU A 160 -7.76 3.07 -18.33
N LEU A 161 -6.92 2.24 -17.71
CA LEU A 161 -5.54 2.01 -18.10
C LEU A 161 -5.46 0.66 -18.83
N ASP A 162 -5.03 0.70 -20.09
CA ASP A 162 -4.82 -0.50 -20.90
C ASP A 162 -3.44 -1.09 -20.59
N LEU A 163 -3.41 -2.06 -19.66
CA LEU A 163 -2.19 -2.62 -19.09
C LEU A 163 -2.05 -4.12 -19.40
N GLU A 164 -0.85 -4.53 -19.79
CA GLU A 164 -0.52 -5.95 -20.00
C GLU A 164 0.04 -6.57 -18.71
N TYR A 165 -0.75 -7.45 -18.10
CA TYR A 165 -0.40 -8.13 -16.86
C TYR A 165 0.43 -9.42 -17.08
N PRO A 166 1.32 -9.79 -16.12
CA PRO A 166 1.64 -9.06 -14.88
C PRO A 166 2.66 -7.94 -15.09
N LEU A 167 2.52 -6.87 -14.29
CA LEU A 167 3.34 -5.66 -14.38
C LEU A 167 4.74 -5.86 -13.78
N GLY A 168 5.76 -5.31 -14.44
CA GLY A 168 7.13 -5.24 -13.94
C GLY A 168 7.48 -3.88 -13.33
N ILE A 169 8.75 -3.72 -12.94
CA ILE A 169 9.31 -2.51 -12.33
C ILE A 169 9.01 -1.25 -13.15
N VAL A 170 9.33 -1.33 -14.45
CA VAL A 170 9.16 -0.20 -15.39
C VAL A 170 7.68 0.17 -15.52
N ASP A 171 6.81 -0.84 -15.62
CA ASP A 171 5.38 -0.63 -15.80
C ASP A 171 4.77 0.03 -14.56
N ILE A 172 5.13 -0.42 -13.36
CA ILE A 172 4.62 0.16 -12.11
C ILE A 172 5.07 1.60 -11.94
N GLN A 173 6.37 1.88 -12.07
CA GLN A 173 6.90 3.24 -11.90
C GLN A 173 6.26 4.20 -12.91
N HIS A 174 6.08 3.77 -14.15
CA HIS A 174 5.40 4.57 -15.17
C HIS A 174 3.92 4.80 -14.87
N ASN A 175 3.18 3.76 -14.46
CA ASN A 175 1.75 3.91 -14.19
C ASN A 175 1.47 4.71 -12.91
N LEU A 176 2.36 4.65 -11.91
CA LEU A 176 2.29 5.55 -10.76
C LEU A 176 2.51 7.01 -11.18
N SER A 177 3.48 7.30 -12.07
CA SER A 177 3.67 8.66 -12.57
C SER A 177 2.47 9.15 -13.37
N VAL A 178 1.83 8.27 -14.15
CA VAL A 178 0.58 8.61 -14.86
C VAL A 178 -0.54 8.97 -13.87
N CYS A 179 -0.72 8.21 -12.79
CA CYS A 179 -1.70 8.54 -11.75
C CYS A 179 -1.39 9.89 -11.08
N VAL A 180 -0.12 10.18 -10.79
CA VAL A 180 0.34 11.47 -10.25
C VAL A 180 0.03 12.61 -11.24
N GLU A 181 0.34 12.43 -12.52
CA GLU A 181 0.10 13.42 -13.57
C GLU A 181 -1.40 13.69 -13.76
N ASP A 182 -2.25 12.67 -13.65
CA ASP A 182 -3.71 12.83 -13.70
C ASP A 182 -4.30 13.46 -12.42
N GLY A 183 -3.50 13.66 -11.36
CA GLY A 183 -3.90 14.30 -10.11
C GLY A 183 -4.55 13.36 -9.09
N ALA A 184 -4.29 12.06 -9.17
CA ALA A 184 -4.71 11.12 -8.13
C ALA A 184 -3.98 11.42 -6.80
N ALA A 185 -4.72 11.37 -5.70
CA ALA A 185 -4.20 11.56 -4.35
C ALA A 185 -3.76 10.24 -3.72
N ALA A 186 -4.33 9.12 -4.18
CA ALA A 186 -3.98 7.79 -3.73
C ALA A 186 -4.03 6.78 -4.90
N VAL A 187 -3.26 5.70 -4.79
CA VAL A 187 -3.37 4.52 -5.65
C VAL A 187 -3.56 3.28 -4.79
N VAL A 188 -4.49 2.41 -5.20
CA VAL A 188 -4.70 1.09 -4.58
C VAL A 188 -4.15 0.01 -5.51
N ILE A 189 -3.26 -0.84 -5.00
CA ILE A 189 -2.57 -1.89 -5.76
C ILE A 189 -2.94 -3.28 -5.22
N ALA A 190 -3.31 -4.19 -6.12
CA ALA A 190 -3.48 -5.61 -5.81
C ALA A 190 -2.11 -6.32 -5.75
N LEU A 191 -1.76 -6.90 -4.59
CA LEU A 191 -0.48 -7.60 -4.37
C LEU A 191 -0.60 -9.11 -4.60
N ASN A 192 -0.88 -9.47 -5.85
CA ASN A 192 -0.87 -10.87 -6.28
C ASN A 192 -0.05 -11.08 -7.56
N SER A 193 0.22 -12.34 -7.90
CA SER A 193 1.06 -12.67 -9.05
C SER A 193 0.37 -12.52 -10.40
N ALA A 194 -0.95 -12.43 -10.41
CA ALA A 194 -1.68 -12.03 -11.60
C ALA A 194 -1.45 -10.54 -11.91
N THR A 195 -1.33 -9.68 -10.90
CA THR A 195 -1.12 -8.23 -11.08
C THR A 195 0.36 -7.87 -11.22
N LEU A 196 1.24 -8.47 -10.39
CA LEU A 196 2.63 -8.04 -10.23
C LEU A 196 3.61 -9.18 -10.47
N LYS A 197 4.68 -8.88 -11.23
CA LYS A 197 5.87 -9.75 -11.31
C LYS A 197 6.64 -9.70 -9.99
N LYS A 198 7.56 -10.66 -9.83
CA LYS A 198 8.57 -10.58 -8.76
C LYS A 198 9.33 -9.27 -8.90
N ASP A 199 9.63 -8.63 -7.76
CA ASP A 199 10.36 -7.37 -7.70
C ASP A 199 9.65 -6.17 -8.39
N ALA A 200 8.36 -6.25 -8.75
CA ALA A 200 7.69 -5.19 -9.50
C ALA A 200 7.58 -3.84 -8.77
N LEU A 201 7.65 -3.84 -7.43
CA LEU A 201 7.51 -2.65 -6.59
C LEU A 201 8.88 -2.10 -6.12
N GLN A 202 9.98 -2.46 -6.79
CA GLN A 202 11.29 -1.91 -6.45
C GLN A 202 11.29 -0.38 -6.52
N SER A 203 11.79 0.25 -5.46
CA SER A 203 11.79 1.70 -5.27
C SER A 203 10.39 2.35 -5.24
N VAL A 204 9.36 1.58 -4.88
CA VAL A 204 8.02 2.09 -4.58
C VAL A 204 7.83 2.07 -3.07
N ASN A 205 7.54 3.23 -2.48
CA ASN A 205 7.09 3.28 -1.09
C ASN A 205 5.65 2.76 -0.99
N ILE A 206 5.35 1.96 0.04
CA ILE A 206 3.97 1.57 0.41
C ILE A 206 3.62 2.25 1.74
N ASP A 207 2.61 3.10 1.74
CA ASP A 207 2.15 3.78 2.95
C ASP A 207 1.27 2.87 3.82
N VAL A 208 0.36 2.13 3.20
CA VAL A 208 -0.55 1.23 3.91
C VAL A 208 -0.68 -0.10 3.20
N LEU A 209 -0.27 -1.17 3.88
CA LEU A 209 -0.44 -2.55 3.44
C LEU A 209 -1.57 -3.20 4.24
N GLY A 210 -2.69 -3.47 3.57
CA GLY A 210 -3.77 -4.29 4.09
C GLY A 210 -3.52 -5.75 3.80
N VAL A 211 -3.56 -6.59 4.83
CA VAL A 211 -3.41 -8.04 4.67
C VAL A 211 -4.70 -8.74 5.08
N GLU A 212 -5.29 -9.42 4.12
CA GLU A 212 -6.36 -10.35 4.36
C GLU A 212 -5.76 -11.75 4.58
N SER A 213 -5.63 -12.13 5.85
CA SER A 213 -5.27 -13.49 6.21
C SER A 213 -6.34 -14.11 7.11
N ASN A 214 -6.65 -15.38 6.85
CA ASN A 214 -7.41 -16.20 7.77
C ASN A 214 -6.60 -16.56 9.03
N ASN A 215 -5.30 -16.22 9.08
CA ASN A 215 -4.39 -16.62 10.13
C ASN A 215 -3.61 -15.41 10.69
N ALA A 216 -4.30 -14.58 11.48
CA ALA A 216 -3.79 -13.35 12.11
C ALA A 216 -2.51 -13.53 12.96
N LEU A 217 -2.20 -14.76 13.41
CA LEU A 217 -1.13 -15.03 14.36
C LEU A 217 0.29 -14.93 13.78
N ALA A 218 0.49 -15.26 12.50
CA ALA A 218 1.84 -15.36 11.93
C ALA A 218 2.43 -14.03 11.44
N MET A 219 1.71 -12.92 11.67
CA MET A 219 2.13 -11.56 11.34
C MET A 219 2.53 -10.71 12.56
N ALA A 220 1.97 -11.00 13.75
CA ALA A 220 2.27 -10.26 14.97
C ALA A 220 3.77 -10.29 15.34
N GLY A 221 4.47 -11.38 15.00
CA GLY A 221 5.90 -11.54 15.29
C GLY A 221 6.85 -10.71 14.41
N SER A 222 6.34 -10.03 13.36
CA SER A 222 7.19 -9.29 12.40
C SER A 222 7.10 -7.77 12.52
N LEU A 223 6.21 -7.23 13.37
CA LEU A 223 5.96 -5.78 13.50
C LEU A 223 6.71 -5.13 14.68
N ASP A 224 7.06 -5.88 15.74
CA ASP A 224 7.71 -5.34 16.94
C ASP A 224 9.19 -4.92 16.75
N LEU A 225 9.78 -5.20 15.59
CA LEU A 225 11.19 -4.88 15.30
C LEU A 225 11.42 -3.47 14.71
N TYR A 226 10.37 -2.69 14.45
CA TYR A 226 10.49 -1.34 13.85
C TYR A 226 9.72 -0.24 14.59
N LYS A 227 9.28 -0.48 15.84
CA LYS A 227 9.06 0.64 16.77
C LYS A 227 10.44 1.19 17.16
N SER A 228 10.96 2.10 16.36
CA SER A 228 12.10 2.93 16.73
C SER A 228 11.80 3.65 18.05
N ASP A 229 12.65 3.39 19.04
CA ASP A 229 12.85 4.09 20.30
C ASP A 229 12.04 5.38 20.49
N SER A 230 10.85 5.20 21.03
CA SER A 230 10.07 6.28 21.67
C SER A 230 9.47 5.79 22.98
N SER A 231 10.27 5.03 23.72
CA SER A 231 10.15 4.95 25.18
C SER A 231 11.35 5.66 25.77
N SER A 232 11.16 6.92 26.16
CA SER A 232 12.03 7.61 27.10
C SER A 232 12.19 6.70 28.33
N GLN A 233 13.35 6.06 28.45
CA GLN A 233 13.74 5.41 29.69
C GLN A 233 13.88 6.51 30.74
N ALA A 234 12.91 6.57 31.64
CA ALA A 234 13.08 7.18 32.93
C ALA A 234 14.18 6.40 33.66
N ILE A 235 15.40 6.93 33.60
CA ILE A 235 16.51 6.44 34.41
C ILE A 235 16.33 7.06 35.79
N GLU A 236 15.81 6.26 36.72
CA GLU A 236 16.05 6.46 38.15
C GLU A 236 17.55 6.28 38.40
N HIS A 237 18.25 7.35 38.75
CA HIS A 237 19.56 7.25 39.39
C HIS A 237 19.55 7.99 40.73
N SER A 238 19.57 7.17 41.78
CA SER A 238 19.93 7.52 43.14
C SER A 238 21.43 7.85 43.27
N GLY A 239 21.73 8.99 43.90
CA GLY A 239 22.91 9.19 44.74
C GLY A 239 24.17 9.76 44.09
N GLY A 240 24.62 10.92 44.60
CA GLY A 240 26.02 11.37 44.50
C GLY A 240 26.17 12.88 44.30
N ASP A 241 26.49 13.59 45.38
CA ASP A 241 26.93 14.99 45.41
C ASP A 241 27.91 15.35 44.28
N LEU A 242 27.82 16.56 43.74
CA LEU A 242 28.96 17.48 43.56
C LEU A 242 28.46 18.89 43.22
N VAL A 243 28.92 19.83 44.03
CA VAL A 243 28.68 21.28 44.01
C VAL A 243 29.36 21.95 42.80
N TYR A 244 28.63 22.79 42.06
CA TYR A 244 29.22 23.99 41.46
C TYR A 244 28.16 25.09 41.24
N ASP A 245 28.53 26.29 41.68
CA ASP A 245 27.77 27.54 41.72
C ASP A 245 27.84 28.28 40.37
N SER A 246 26.72 28.87 39.93
CA SER A 246 26.74 30.19 39.30
C SER A 246 25.33 30.77 39.20
N SER A 247 25.09 31.75 40.08
CA SER A 247 24.06 32.78 39.99
C SER A 247 23.91 33.42 38.60
N PHE A 248 22.68 33.79 38.19
CA PHE A 248 22.29 35.15 37.81
C PHE A 248 20.77 35.30 37.51
N ALA A 249 20.14 36.22 38.25
CA ALA A 249 19.05 37.16 37.91
C ALA A 249 17.74 36.66 37.22
N ASN A 250 16.59 36.73 37.92
CA ASN A 250 15.53 37.79 37.81
C ASN A 250 14.80 37.79 36.44
N SER A 251 13.47 37.83 36.31
CA SER A 251 12.43 38.42 37.14
C SER A 251 11.02 37.98 36.66
N LYS A 252 10.08 38.06 37.60
CA LYS A 252 8.60 38.06 37.52
C LYS A 252 8.01 38.70 36.25
N ASP A 253 6.86 38.20 35.77
CA ASP A 253 5.58 38.86 36.08
C ASP A 253 4.32 38.05 35.71
N LYS A 254 3.30 38.24 36.57
CA LYS A 254 1.93 37.72 36.53
C LYS A 254 1.01 38.72 35.82
N SER A 255 -0.03 38.23 35.16
CA SER A 255 -1.43 38.75 35.20
C SER A 255 -2.26 37.92 34.22
N GLN A 256 -3.25 37.11 34.61
CA GLN A 256 -4.60 37.37 35.17
C GLN A 256 -5.61 38.03 34.23
N ALA A 257 -6.81 37.40 34.25
CA ALA A 257 -8.15 37.90 33.96
C ALA A 257 -8.56 37.96 32.47
N SER A 258 -9.81 37.75 32.05
CA SER A 258 -11.09 37.24 32.59
C SER A 258 -12.13 37.56 31.49
N GLY A 259 -13.20 36.80 31.29
CA GLY A 259 -14.32 37.28 30.45
C GLY A 259 -15.33 36.22 30.03
N THR A 260 -16.46 36.22 30.73
CA THR A 260 -17.66 35.36 30.59
C THR A 260 -18.62 35.87 29.51
N LEU A 261 -19.59 35.01 29.11
CA LEU A 261 -21.02 35.24 28.73
C LEU A 261 -21.38 34.50 27.42
N GLU A 262 -22.09 33.37 27.45
CA GLU A 262 -23.56 33.14 27.59
C GLU A 262 -24.43 33.54 26.38
N ALA A 263 -25.11 32.54 25.78
CA ALA A 263 -26.53 32.49 25.37
C ALA A 263 -26.75 31.25 24.45
N LYS A 264 -27.53 30.21 24.83
CA LYS A 264 -28.99 30.01 24.61
C LYS A 264 -29.40 30.26 23.14
N SER A 265 -30.17 29.42 22.42
CA SER A 265 -31.08 28.33 22.78
C SER A 265 -31.80 27.79 21.52
N LYS A 266 -32.38 26.58 21.66
CA LYS A 266 -33.68 26.10 21.12
C LYS A 266 -33.80 25.47 19.71
N VAL A 267 -34.88 24.67 19.64
CA VAL A 267 -35.57 24.04 18.50
C VAL A 267 -35.24 22.55 18.35
N ASP A 268 -36.15 21.58 18.24
CA ASP A 268 -37.57 21.38 18.61
C ASP A 268 -37.79 19.87 18.45
N ALA A 269 -38.64 19.26 19.28
CA ALA A 269 -39.01 17.85 19.19
C ALA A 269 -40.40 17.75 18.53
N ASN A 270 -40.50 16.99 17.45
CA ASN A 270 -41.76 16.55 16.87
C ASN A 270 -41.79 15.02 16.84
N SER A 271 -42.82 14.48 17.49
CA SER A 271 -43.36 13.13 17.40
C SER A 271 -44.70 13.20 16.67
N GLU A 272 -45.01 12.22 15.82
CA GLU A 272 -46.35 11.69 15.47
C GLU A 272 -46.16 10.71 14.29
N ASP A 273 -46.47 9.42 14.48
CA ASP A 273 -47.68 8.70 13.99
C ASP A 273 -47.61 8.37 12.47
N SER A 274 -48.04 7.23 11.91
CA SER A 274 -48.96 6.17 12.35
C SER A 274 -49.01 5.03 11.30
N GLN A 275 -49.36 3.82 11.78
CA GLN A 275 -50.33 2.82 11.27
C GLN A 275 -50.18 1.98 9.97
N ASP A 276 -50.68 0.73 10.16
CA ASP A 276 -51.32 -0.25 9.27
C ASP A 276 -50.47 -1.19 8.38
N SER A 277 -50.80 -2.48 8.17
CA SER A 277 -51.68 -3.48 8.81
C SER A 277 -51.52 -4.85 8.09
N HIS A 278 -51.93 -5.96 8.72
CA HIS A 278 -52.31 -7.29 8.17
C HIS A 278 -51.24 -8.17 7.46
N GLU A 279 -51.16 -9.51 7.53
CA GLU A 279 -51.87 -10.65 8.17
C GLU A 279 -51.03 -11.91 7.83
N SER A 280 -50.73 -12.87 8.72
CA SER A 280 -51.39 -14.20 8.73
C SER A 280 -50.63 -15.17 9.65
N LYS A 281 -51.39 -16.02 10.35
CA LYS A 281 -50.98 -17.06 11.31
C LYS A 281 -50.85 -18.45 10.66
N SER A 282 -49.96 -19.28 11.20
CA SER A 282 -50.11 -20.74 11.38
C SER A 282 -49.06 -21.22 12.40
N LYS A 283 -49.42 -21.47 13.68
CA LYS A 283 -49.71 -22.79 14.31
C LYS A 283 -48.57 -23.82 14.13
N GLU A 284 -47.75 -24.03 15.16
CA GLU A 284 -47.90 -24.97 16.30
C GLU A 284 -47.35 -26.39 15.99
N SER A 285 -46.29 -26.77 16.70
CA SER A 285 -46.16 -28.10 17.30
C SER A 285 -45.08 -28.08 18.37
N SER A 286 -45.53 -28.08 19.61
CA SER A 286 -44.79 -28.30 20.84
C SER A 286 -44.27 -29.74 20.92
N GLU A 287 -43.10 -29.95 21.51
CA GLU A 287 -42.86 -31.12 22.35
C GLU A 287 -41.74 -30.84 23.37
N SER A 288 -41.99 -31.27 24.60
CA SER A 288 -41.30 -30.86 25.81
C SER A 288 -40.65 -32.05 26.51
N LEU A 289 -39.51 -31.76 27.15
CA LEU A 289 -38.96 -32.39 28.37
C LEU A 289 -38.45 -33.84 28.27
N ILE A 290 -37.20 -34.04 28.72
CA ILE A 290 -36.89 -34.72 30.00
C ILE A 290 -35.46 -34.38 30.44
N TYR A 291 -35.36 -33.99 31.71
CA TYR A 291 -34.17 -33.72 32.50
C TYR A 291 -33.53 -35.03 32.98
N SER A 292 -32.21 -35.11 33.03
CA SER A 292 -31.53 -35.91 34.04
C SER A 292 -30.19 -35.29 34.42
N ASN A 293 -30.16 -34.69 35.61
CA ASN A 293 -28.98 -34.21 36.32
C ASN A 293 -28.04 -35.37 36.68
N LYS A 294 -26.74 -35.13 36.55
CA LYS A 294 -25.72 -35.63 37.50
C LYS A 294 -24.62 -34.58 37.64
N LYS A 295 -24.51 -34.01 38.85
CA LYS A 295 -23.29 -33.36 39.34
C LYS A 295 -22.30 -34.45 39.72
N ASP A 296 -21.02 -34.23 39.44
CA ASP A 296 -19.94 -34.59 40.35
C ASP A 296 -18.70 -33.73 40.06
N ASP A 297 -18.23 -33.08 41.12
CA ASP A 297 -16.97 -32.33 41.19
C ASP A 297 -15.78 -33.29 41.16
N SER A 298 -14.75 -33.02 40.33
CA SER A 298 -13.34 -33.22 40.73
C SER A 298 -12.33 -32.83 39.65
N LYS A 299 -11.36 -31.99 40.05
CA LYS A 299 -9.94 -31.94 39.64
C LYS A 299 -9.57 -31.90 38.15
N ILE A 300 -9.05 -30.74 37.76
CA ILE A 300 -8.16 -30.56 36.60
C ILE A 300 -6.81 -31.23 36.93
N ASP A 301 -6.52 -32.35 36.30
CA ASP A 301 -5.16 -32.89 36.15
C ASP A 301 -4.65 -32.52 34.75
N TYR A 302 -3.63 -31.67 34.69
CA TYR A 302 -2.89 -31.42 33.46
C TYR A 302 -2.07 -32.66 33.11
N LYS A 303 -2.50 -33.41 32.10
CA LYS A 303 -1.63 -34.33 31.35
C LYS A 303 -1.61 -33.92 29.89
N ASN A 304 -0.46 -33.36 29.51
CA ASN A 304 0.02 -33.24 28.15
C ASN A 304 -0.10 -34.58 27.43
N ASP A 305 -0.94 -34.63 26.40
CA ASP A 305 -0.77 -35.52 25.27
C ASP A 305 -1.58 -34.97 24.10
N SER A 306 -0.94 -34.16 23.26
CA SER A 306 -1.39 -33.98 21.88
C SER A 306 -0.20 -34.22 20.96
N LYS A 307 -0.15 -35.45 20.46
CA LYS A 307 0.62 -35.81 19.27
C LYS A 307 0.23 -34.84 18.17
N ILE A 308 1.20 -34.12 17.65
CA ILE A 308 1.03 -33.24 16.50
C ILE A 308 0.64 -34.12 15.32
N ASP A 309 -0.56 -33.91 14.80
CA ASP A 309 -1.13 -34.68 13.71
C ASP A 309 -0.41 -34.32 12.39
N GLU A 310 0.41 -35.23 11.89
CA GLU A 310 1.31 -35.07 10.74
C GLU A 310 0.57 -34.72 9.42
N SER A 311 -0.76 -34.88 9.42
CA SER A 311 -1.68 -34.52 8.34
C SER A 311 -2.00 -33.02 8.27
N SER A 312 -1.87 -32.28 9.39
CA SER A 312 -2.16 -30.84 9.48
C SER A 312 -1.01 -29.96 8.96
N ILE A 313 0.20 -30.51 8.88
CA ILE A 313 1.39 -29.80 8.38
C ILE A 313 1.43 -29.74 6.85
N LYS A 314 0.73 -30.65 6.15
CA LYS A 314 0.71 -30.69 4.67
C LYS A 314 -0.27 -29.69 4.03
N SER A 315 -1.09 -29.00 4.81
CA SER A 315 -2.07 -28.01 4.34
C SER A 315 -1.82 -26.59 4.87
N ALA A 316 -0.70 -26.35 5.54
CA ALA A 316 -0.34 -25.02 5.98
C ALA A 316 0.06 -24.18 4.76
N ARG A 317 -0.91 -23.42 4.20
CA ARG A 317 -0.59 -22.34 3.26
C ARG A 317 0.45 -21.44 3.94
N PRO A 318 1.55 -21.08 3.26
CA PRO A 318 2.57 -20.24 3.88
C PRO A 318 1.92 -18.94 4.30
N VAL A 319 1.94 -18.63 5.59
CA VAL A 319 1.33 -17.40 6.08
C VAL A 319 2.09 -16.22 5.47
N MET A 320 1.38 -15.35 4.76
CA MET A 320 1.96 -14.13 4.20
C MET A 320 2.40 -13.22 5.33
N SER A 321 3.71 -13.16 5.56
CA SER A 321 4.31 -12.14 6.42
C SER A 321 4.63 -10.88 5.62
N PHE A 322 4.69 -9.73 6.30
CA PHE A 322 5.08 -8.45 5.70
C PHE A 322 6.42 -8.58 5.01
N TYR A 323 7.37 -9.21 5.70
CA TYR A 323 8.69 -9.51 5.17
C TYR A 323 8.63 -10.38 3.91
N ASN A 324 7.79 -11.42 3.87
CA ASN A 324 7.67 -12.27 2.69
C ASN A 324 7.10 -11.51 1.48
N LEU A 325 6.11 -10.63 1.70
CA LEU A 325 5.57 -9.76 0.65
C LEU A 325 6.61 -8.77 0.15
N GLN A 326 7.38 -8.19 1.07
CA GLN A 326 8.47 -7.28 0.73
C GLN A 326 9.58 -7.97 -0.06
N GLN A 327 9.99 -9.18 0.33
CA GLN A 327 10.97 -9.97 -0.41
C GLN A 327 10.47 -10.42 -1.78
N ARG A 328 9.16 -10.64 -1.93
CA ARG A 328 8.56 -11.07 -3.20
C ARG A 328 8.45 -9.93 -4.20
N TYR A 329 7.96 -8.77 -3.76
CA TYR A 329 7.61 -7.66 -4.64
C TYR A 329 8.60 -6.49 -4.60
N GLY A 330 9.48 -6.40 -3.59
CA GLY A 330 10.60 -5.46 -3.57
C GLY A 330 10.27 -4.04 -3.10
N PHE A 331 9.11 -3.80 -2.48
CA PHE A 331 8.72 -2.46 -2.04
C PHE A 331 9.51 -1.93 -0.83
N ILE A 332 9.49 -0.62 -0.64
CA ILE A 332 10.09 0.08 0.48
C ILE A 332 9.01 0.39 1.53
N SER A 333 9.41 0.31 2.79
CA SER A 333 8.59 0.69 3.94
C SER A 333 9.34 1.81 4.68
N HIS A 334 8.75 3.00 4.77
CA HIS A 334 9.26 4.08 5.60
C HIS A 334 8.78 3.95 7.05
N GLU A 335 9.27 4.82 7.95
CA GLU A 335 8.85 4.86 9.36
C GLU A 335 7.34 5.05 9.56
N ARG A 336 6.65 5.58 8.55
CA ARG A 336 5.20 5.82 8.55
C ARG A 336 4.41 4.82 7.71
N SER A 337 5.01 3.71 7.32
CA SER A 337 4.31 2.63 6.62
C SER A 337 3.57 1.74 7.63
N TYR A 338 2.30 1.45 7.35
CA TYR A 338 1.45 0.66 8.24
C TYR A 338 1.10 -0.69 7.61
N CYS A 339 1.31 -1.78 8.35
CA CYS A 339 0.76 -3.09 8.01
C CYS A 339 -0.49 -3.31 8.87
N VAL A 340 -1.64 -3.51 8.23
CA VAL A 340 -2.94 -3.47 8.88
C VAL A 340 -3.75 -4.71 8.54
N MET A 341 -4.45 -5.21 9.55
CA MET A 341 -5.49 -6.21 9.41
C MET A 341 -6.80 -5.65 9.97
N ARG A 342 -7.90 -6.35 9.73
CA ARG A 342 -9.18 -6.05 10.39
C ARG A 342 -8.99 -6.01 11.90
N SER A 343 -9.60 -5.02 12.53
CA SER A 343 -9.61 -4.85 13.98
C SER A 343 -11.05 -4.84 14.49
N ARG A 344 -11.21 -5.01 15.80
CA ARG A 344 -12.52 -4.88 16.43
C ARG A 344 -13.14 -3.51 16.15
N GLU A 345 -12.34 -2.45 16.16
CA GLU A 345 -12.83 -1.09 15.88
C GLU A 345 -13.31 -0.96 14.42
N SER A 346 -12.58 -1.51 13.46
CA SER A 346 -12.99 -1.46 12.06
C SER A 346 -14.23 -2.32 11.80
N ASP A 347 -14.35 -3.47 12.47
CA ASP A 347 -15.53 -4.34 12.42
C ASP A 347 -16.78 -3.66 13.00
N GLU A 348 -16.64 -2.98 14.14
CA GLU A 348 -17.73 -2.21 14.75
C GLU A 348 -18.20 -1.08 13.83
N LEU A 349 -17.28 -0.37 13.16
CA LEU A 349 -17.62 0.68 12.20
C LEU A 349 -18.26 0.13 10.92
N ALA A 350 -17.77 -1.00 10.41
CA ALA A 350 -18.36 -1.67 9.26
C ALA A 350 -19.79 -2.15 9.54
N ALA A 351 -20.04 -2.67 10.75
CA ALA A 351 -21.37 -3.11 11.18
C ALA A 351 -22.39 -1.96 11.23
N LEU A 352 -21.96 -0.71 11.46
CA LEU A 352 -22.85 0.46 11.39
C LEU A 352 -23.30 0.78 9.96
N ALA A 353 -22.53 0.36 8.95
CA ALA A 353 -22.87 0.52 7.55
C ALA A 353 -23.73 -0.63 7.01
N ASP A 354 -23.87 -1.74 7.76
CA ASP A 354 -24.59 -2.93 7.33
C ASP A 354 -25.97 -3.04 7.99
N GLN A 355 -26.98 -2.45 7.33
CA GLN A 355 -28.35 -2.96 7.40
C GLN A 355 -28.84 -3.57 6.07
N ILE A 356 -28.01 -3.59 5.01
CA ILE A 356 -28.44 -3.99 3.65
C ILE A 356 -27.43 -4.93 2.94
N GLY A 357 -26.22 -5.16 3.47
CA GLY A 357 -25.19 -5.99 2.83
C GLY A 357 -24.98 -7.36 3.49
N GLY A 358 -24.67 -8.40 2.68
CA GLY A 358 -24.28 -9.72 3.18
C GLY A 358 -22.92 -9.73 3.90
N LYS A 359 -22.62 -10.81 4.66
CA LYS A 359 -21.43 -10.92 5.53
C LYS A 359 -20.07 -10.66 4.84
N SER A 360 -19.93 -10.96 3.55
CA SER A 360 -18.69 -10.71 2.80
C SER A 360 -18.42 -9.22 2.59
N VAL A 361 -19.47 -8.43 2.34
CA VAL A 361 -19.35 -6.97 2.15
C VAL A 361 -18.85 -6.30 3.42
N SER A 362 -19.35 -6.72 4.58
CA SER A 362 -18.90 -6.25 5.90
C SER A 362 -17.41 -6.47 6.13
N LYS A 363 -16.91 -7.64 5.71
CA LYS A 363 -15.51 -8.04 5.87
C LYS A 363 -14.57 -7.13 5.06
N HIS A 364 -14.88 -6.91 3.78
CA HIS A 364 -14.05 -6.06 2.92
C HIS A 364 -14.10 -4.59 3.35
N LEU A 365 -15.26 -4.11 3.77
CA LEU A 365 -15.42 -2.76 4.29
C LEU A 365 -14.63 -2.58 5.59
N SER A 366 -14.65 -3.58 6.48
CA SER A 366 -13.85 -3.53 7.72
C SER A 366 -12.35 -3.42 7.43
N LEU A 367 -11.81 -4.20 6.49
CA LEU A 367 -10.40 -4.06 6.12
C LEU A 367 -10.11 -2.66 5.56
N SER A 368 -10.98 -2.16 4.69
CA SER A 368 -10.86 -0.82 4.11
C SER A 368 -10.86 0.27 5.18
N ILE A 369 -11.76 0.19 6.16
CA ILE A 369 -11.83 1.11 7.30
C ILE A 369 -10.55 1.03 8.14
N ALA A 370 -10.03 -0.18 8.42
CA ALA A 370 -8.80 -0.35 9.17
C ALA A 370 -7.61 0.33 8.48
N MET A 371 -7.48 0.14 7.17
CA MET A 371 -6.42 0.76 6.36
C MET A 371 -6.53 2.30 6.36
N VAL A 372 -7.75 2.82 6.22
CA VAL A 372 -8.02 4.27 6.24
C VAL A 372 -7.78 4.89 7.62
N LEU A 373 -8.09 4.18 8.71
CA LEU A 373 -7.77 4.61 10.07
C LEU A 373 -6.25 4.69 10.27
N ALA A 374 -5.49 3.70 9.77
CA ALA A 374 -4.04 3.70 9.84
C ALA A 374 -3.41 4.85 9.03
N ALA A 375 -4.03 5.22 7.90
CA ALA A 375 -3.67 6.42 7.14
C ALA A 375 -3.98 7.74 7.87
N GLY A 376 -4.58 7.70 9.07
CA GLY A 376 -4.81 8.86 9.93
C GLY A 376 -6.18 9.54 9.74
N VAL A 377 -7.10 8.94 8.98
CA VAL A 377 -8.45 9.49 8.82
C VAL A 377 -9.23 9.33 10.13
N ARG A 378 -9.86 10.41 10.57
CA ARG A 378 -10.61 10.44 11.84
C ARG A 378 -11.86 9.57 11.76
N ARG A 379 -12.14 8.85 12.85
CA ARG A 379 -13.38 8.04 13.02
C ARG A 379 -14.66 8.81 12.71
N GLY A 380 -14.74 10.09 13.08
CA GLY A 380 -15.89 10.94 12.79
C GLY A 380 -16.13 11.11 11.29
N THR A 381 -15.07 11.33 10.51
CA THR A 381 -15.13 11.45 9.05
C THR A 381 -15.60 10.15 8.40
N ILE A 382 -15.08 9.02 8.88
CA ILE A 382 -15.50 7.68 8.41
C ILE A 382 -16.99 7.47 8.66
N LYS A 383 -17.50 7.76 9.87
CA LYS A 383 -18.93 7.64 10.17
C LYS A 383 -19.79 8.52 9.28
N SER A 384 -19.37 9.77 9.03
CA SER A 384 -20.07 10.68 8.13
C SER A 384 -20.11 10.14 6.69
N ALA A 385 -19.00 9.65 6.17
CA ALA A 385 -18.92 9.08 4.82
C ALA A 385 -19.80 7.82 4.67
N LEU A 386 -19.78 6.93 5.67
CA LEU A 386 -20.66 5.76 5.70
C LEU A 386 -22.14 6.17 5.71
N ARG A 387 -22.51 7.20 6.48
CA ARG A 387 -23.89 7.72 6.49
C ARG A 387 -24.30 8.29 5.13
N VAL A 388 -23.45 9.09 4.49
CA VAL A 388 -23.76 9.68 3.17
C VAL A 388 -23.90 8.59 2.09
N SER A 389 -23.10 7.52 2.16
CA SER A 389 -23.24 6.35 1.28
C SER A 389 -24.61 5.67 1.38
N HIS A 390 -25.25 5.72 2.55
CA HIS A 390 -26.61 5.22 2.72
C HIS A 390 -27.67 6.11 2.08
N GLU A 391 -27.45 7.42 2.06
CA GLU A 391 -28.43 8.41 1.56
C GLU A 391 -28.37 8.57 0.03
N LEU A 392 -27.27 8.16 -0.62
CA LEU A 392 -27.06 8.23 -2.07
C LEU A 392 -27.54 6.97 -2.83
N LYS A 393 -28.23 6.03 -2.17
CA LYS A 393 -28.75 4.79 -2.78
C LYS A 393 -30.19 4.90 -3.22
#